data_AF-K0EX94-F1
#
_entry.id   AF-K0EX94-F1
#
_cell.length_a   1.000
_cell.length_b   1.000
_cell.length_c   1.000
_cell.angle_alpha   90.00
_cell.angle_beta   90.00
_cell.angle_gamma   90.00
#
_symmetry.space_group_name_H-M   'P 1'
#
loop_
_entity.id
_entity.type
_entity.pdbx_description
1 polymer ?
#
loop_
_entity_poly.entity_id
_entity_poly.type
_entity_poly.pdbx_seq_one_letter_code
_entity_poly.pdbx_strand_id
1 'polypeptide(L)'
;MVTCALGAALLVLGPAARADAVIFGVAIEADEHMCDGADHDDRWYQEISEWLELSPLIFDKPVHTETRRALYGNPVFDKDTRNAMCAGEAAYNEKLQALITESYVVGNLHELCETNEGLLRYMKRRSAVFQWITVNDWNAPKPPAPTCLA
;
A
#
# COMPACT_ATOMS: atom_id res chain seq x y z
N MET A 1 -34.90 0.08 14.96
CA MET A 1 -34.58 0.97 13.83
C MET A 1 -33.12 1.41 13.93
N VAL A 2 -32.18 0.63 13.37
CA VAL A 2 -30.89 1.12 12.85
C VAL A 2 -30.45 0.08 11.82
N THR A 3 -30.78 0.28 10.56
CA THR A 3 -30.19 -0.45 9.44
C THR A 3 -28.85 0.21 9.15
N CYS A 4 -27.76 -0.32 9.71
CA CYS A 4 -26.41 0.04 9.31
C CYS A 4 -26.14 -0.58 7.93
N ALA A 5 -26.67 0.06 6.89
CA ALA A 5 -26.11 -0.03 5.57
C ALA A 5 -24.74 0.67 5.63
N LEU A 6 -23.72 -0.06 6.09
CA LEU A 6 -22.35 0.20 5.67
C LEU A 6 -22.31 -0.13 4.18
N GLY A 7 -22.87 0.79 3.40
CA GLY A 7 -22.62 0.85 1.98
C GLY A 7 -21.11 0.95 1.87
N ALA A 8 -20.51 -0.14 1.40
CA ALA A 8 -19.21 -0.09 0.78
C ALA A 8 -19.32 1.05 -0.22
N ALA A 9 -18.84 2.22 0.19
CA ALA A 9 -18.60 3.34 -0.69
C ALA A 9 -17.49 2.82 -1.60
N LEU A 10 -17.91 2.07 -2.62
CA LEU A 10 -17.29 2.03 -3.92
C LEU A 10 -17.08 3.50 -4.25
N LEU A 11 -15.93 4.01 -3.84
CA LEU A 11 -15.40 5.29 -4.22
C LEU A 11 -15.36 5.22 -5.74
N VAL A 12 -16.45 5.72 -6.30
CA VAL A 12 -16.69 5.96 -7.70
C VAL A 12 -15.46 6.71 -8.18
N LEU A 13 -14.58 5.96 -8.83
CA LEU A 13 -13.34 6.45 -9.40
C LEU A 13 -13.69 7.58 -10.35
N GLY A 14 -13.55 8.83 -9.89
CA GLY A 14 -13.71 9.99 -10.74
C GLY A 14 -12.72 9.92 -11.91
N PRO A 15 -13.07 10.38 -13.13
CA PRO A 15 -12.68 9.68 -14.36
C PRO A 15 -11.22 9.78 -14.81
N ALA A 16 -10.33 10.44 -14.06
CA ALA A 16 -8.90 10.47 -14.38
C ALA A 16 -8.04 10.86 -13.16
N ALA A 17 -8.44 11.91 -12.43
CA ALA A 17 -7.64 12.45 -11.33
C ALA A 17 -7.46 11.51 -10.13
N ARG A 18 -8.30 10.46 -10.03
CA ARG A 18 -8.16 9.43 -8.99
C ARG A 18 -7.42 8.20 -9.46
N ALA A 19 -7.37 7.90 -10.76
CA ALA A 19 -6.56 6.78 -11.22
C ALA A 19 -5.10 7.02 -10.83
N ASP A 20 -4.58 8.22 -11.08
CA ASP A 20 -3.25 8.63 -10.64
C ASP A 20 -3.10 8.56 -9.11
N ALA A 21 -4.04 9.10 -8.33
CA ALA A 21 -3.96 9.02 -6.86
C ALA A 21 -4.12 7.59 -6.29
N VAL A 22 -4.70 6.66 -7.07
CA VAL A 22 -4.82 5.23 -6.73
C VAL A 22 -3.58 4.45 -7.21
N ILE A 23 -2.93 4.93 -8.26
CA ILE A 23 -1.75 4.36 -8.90
C ILE A 23 -0.46 4.79 -8.19
N PHE A 24 -0.38 6.07 -7.80
CA PHE A 24 0.66 6.63 -6.95
C PHE A 24 0.18 6.49 -5.52
N GLY A 25 0.80 5.58 -4.75
CA GLY A 25 0.35 5.13 -3.43
C GLY A 25 0.41 6.21 -2.35
N VAL A 26 -0.40 7.26 -2.45
CA VAL A 26 -0.24 8.42 -1.56
C VAL A 26 -1.01 8.30 -0.24
N ALA A 27 -2.01 7.43 -0.06
CA ALA A 27 -2.70 7.42 1.25
C ALA A 27 -3.60 6.23 1.62
N ILE A 28 -3.57 5.07 0.94
CA ILE A 28 -4.28 3.92 1.53
C ILE A 28 -3.63 3.52 2.87
N GLU A 29 -2.34 3.80 3.06
CA GLU A 29 -1.60 3.53 4.30
C GLU A 29 -2.17 4.22 5.55
N ALA A 30 -2.65 5.45 5.42
CA ALA A 30 -3.28 6.19 6.52
C ALA A 30 -4.70 5.67 6.79
N ASP A 31 -5.45 5.31 5.75
CA ASP A 31 -6.80 4.72 5.88
C ASP A 31 -6.77 3.31 6.48
N GLU A 32 -5.62 2.64 6.46
CA GLU A 32 -5.46 1.25 6.84
C GLU A 32 -4.96 1.06 8.29
N HIS A 33 -5.02 2.10 9.14
CA HIS A 33 -4.74 2.00 10.59
C HIS A 33 -3.32 1.51 10.95
N MET A 34 -2.37 1.51 10.01
CA MET A 34 -0.98 1.11 10.27
C MET A 34 -0.34 1.95 11.37
N CYS A 35 -0.79 3.19 11.57
CA CYS A 35 -0.33 4.10 12.63
C CYS A 35 -1.17 4.06 13.92
N ASP A 36 -2.29 3.35 13.96
CA ASP A 36 -3.27 3.42 15.06
C ASP A 36 -3.05 2.38 16.18
N GLY A 37 -2.03 1.54 16.04
CA GLY A 37 -1.94 0.28 16.78
C GLY A 37 -0.90 0.23 17.89
N ALA A 38 -1.08 -0.75 18.77
CA ALA A 38 -0.08 -1.27 19.70
C ALA A 38 1.16 -1.85 18.96
N ASP A 39 2.13 -2.34 19.72
CA ASP A 39 3.22 -3.14 19.18
C ASP A 39 2.67 -4.44 18.57
N HIS A 40 3.20 -4.81 17.41
CA HIS A 40 2.90 -6.08 16.75
C HIS A 40 4.07 -7.06 16.88
N ASP A 41 3.85 -8.32 16.50
CA ASP A 41 4.94 -9.29 16.41
C ASP A 41 5.83 -9.03 15.19
N ASP A 42 7.02 -9.64 15.16
CA ASP A 42 8.00 -9.44 14.07
C ASP A 42 7.44 -9.83 12.69
N ARG A 43 6.54 -10.82 12.64
CA ARG A 43 5.94 -11.26 11.38
C ARG A 43 5.03 -10.18 10.81
N TRP A 44 4.24 -9.50 11.63
CA TRP A 44 3.40 -8.40 11.18
C TRP A 44 4.24 -7.30 10.51
N TYR A 45 5.36 -6.91 11.12
CA TYR A 45 6.27 -5.91 10.54
C TYR A 45 6.86 -6.37 9.20
N GLN A 46 7.28 -7.63 9.10
CA GLN A 46 7.75 -8.21 7.85
C GLN A 46 6.66 -8.15 6.75
N GLU A 47 5.45 -8.60 7.07
CA GLU A 47 4.35 -8.69 6.10
C GLU A 47 3.88 -7.30 5.64
N ILE A 48 3.84 -6.31 6.54
CA ILE A 48 3.59 -4.90 6.18
C ILE A 48 4.70 -4.36 5.29
N SER A 49 5.97 -4.65 5.61
CA SER A 49 7.10 -4.21 4.79
C SER A 49 6.98 -4.70 3.34
N GLU A 50 6.57 -5.96 3.14
CA GLU A 50 6.32 -6.52 1.82
C GLU A 50 5.11 -5.86 1.14
N TRP A 51 4.02 -5.68 1.90
CA TRP A 51 2.78 -5.11 1.38
C TRP A 51 2.93 -3.65 0.90
N LEU A 52 3.74 -2.84 1.58
CA LEU A 52 4.02 -1.45 1.20
C LEU A 52 4.56 -1.37 -0.24
N GLU A 53 5.36 -2.33 -0.67
CA GLU A 53 5.94 -2.34 -2.02
C GLU A 53 5.01 -2.92 -3.10
N LEU A 54 3.83 -3.44 -2.74
CA LEU A 54 2.87 -3.94 -3.71
C LEU A 54 2.22 -2.76 -4.46
N SER A 55 2.61 -2.55 -5.71
CA SER A 55 2.06 -1.54 -6.61
C SER A 55 1.65 -2.13 -7.96
N PRO A 56 0.57 -1.63 -8.61
CA PRO A 56 0.29 -1.96 -10.01
C PRO A 56 1.31 -1.34 -10.97
N LEU A 57 2.07 -0.34 -10.52
CA LEU A 57 3.19 0.24 -11.24
C LEU A 57 4.46 -0.58 -11.04
N ILE A 58 5.33 -0.55 -12.04
CA ILE A 58 6.67 -1.10 -11.92
C ILE A 58 7.67 0.04 -11.69
N PHE A 59 8.49 -0.15 -10.65
CA PHE A 59 9.55 0.76 -10.26
C PHE A 59 10.92 0.10 -10.41
N ASP A 60 11.95 0.87 -10.73
CA ASP A 60 13.35 0.40 -10.75
C ASP A 60 13.87 0.06 -9.35
N LYS A 61 13.22 0.59 -8.30
CA LYS A 61 13.59 0.43 -6.89
C LYS A 61 12.35 0.28 -5.99
N PRO A 62 12.47 -0.41 -4.84
CA PRO A 62 11.41 -0.48 -3.84
C PRO A 62 11.26 0.88 -3.14
N VAL A 63 10.27 1.67 -3.56
CA VAL A 63 10.16 3.09 -3.21
C VAL A 63 9.90 3.34 -1.73
N HIS A 64 9.18 2.46 -1.01
CA HIS A 64 8.95 2.65 0.43
C HIS A 64 10.23 2.36 1.24
N THR A 65 10.96 1.33 0.82
CA THR A 65 12.26 0.93 1.37
C THR A 65 13.30 2.02 1.18
N GLU A 66 13.36 2.59 -0.02
CA GLU A 66 14.28 3.70 -0.30
C GLU A 66 13.85 5.00 0.40
N THR A 67 12.55 5.21 0.61
CA THR A 67 12.04 6.33 1.43
C THR A 67 12.54 6.22 2.88
N ARG A 68 12.38 5.06 3.52
CA ARG A 68 12.85 4.84 4.90
C ARG A 68 14.38 4.96 4.99
N ARG A 69 15.11 4.38 4.02
CA ARG A 69 16.57 4.52 3.94
C ARG A 69 16.99 5.99 3.88
N ALA A 70 16.33 6.79 3.04
CA ALA A 70 16.68 8.19 2.83
C ALA A 70 16.36 9.09 4.03
N LEU A 71 15.23 8.86 4.70
CA LEU A 71 14.79 9.70 5.83
C LEU A 71 15.38 9.28 7.17
N TYR A 72 15.50 7.97 7.41
CA TYR A 72 15.81 7.43 8.73
C TYR A 72 17.16 6.71 8.78
N GLY A 73 17.83 6.54 7.64
CA GLY A 73 19.06 5.75 7.54
C GLY A 73 18.84 4.23 7.74
N ASN A 74 17.59 3.79 7.85
CA ASN A 74 17.21 2.40 8.06
C ASN A 74 16.19 1.98 6.99
N PRO A 75 16.49 1.00 6.11
CA PRO A 75 15.55 0.53 5.09
C PRO A 75 14.46 -0.40 5.63
N VAL A 76 14.68 -1.01 6.80
CA VAL A 76 13.78 -2.00 7.39
C VAL A 76 12.51 -1.31 7.86
N PHE A 77 11.36 -1.95 7.67
CA PHE A 77 10.13 -1.56 8.36
C PHE A 77 10.04 -2.33 9.67
N ASP A 78 10.31 -1.64 10.77
CA ASP A 78 10.33 -2.13 12.13
C ASP A 78 9.57 -1.15 13.04
N LYS A 79 9.54 -1.42 14.35
CA LYS A 79 8.86 -0.55 15.32
C LYS A 79 9.36 0.90 15.27
N ASP A 80 10.67 1.11 15.23
CA ASP A 80 11.25 2.46 15.30
C ASP A 80 10.98 3.25 14.02
N THR A 81 11.14 2.63 12.86
CA THR A 81 10.86 3.26 11.56
C THR A 81 9.37 3.47 11.33
N ARG A 82 8.49 2.55 11.77
CA ARG A 82 7.03 2.77 11.81
C ARG A 82 6.71 4.01 12.64
N ASN A 83 7.26 4.11 13.85
CA ASN A 83 7.00 5.27 14.73
C ASN A 83 7.52 6.58 14.11
N ALA A 84 8.71 6.58 13.51
CA ALA A 84 9.27 7.75 12.84
C ALA A 84 8.46 8.15 11.60
N MET A 85 7.99 7.16 10.82
CA MET A 85 7.10 7.34 9.67
C MET A 85 5.77 7.96 10.10
N CYS A 86 5.10 7.38 11.10
CA CYS A 86 3.81 7.89 11.58
C CYS A 86 3.94 9.27 12.24
N ALA A 87 5.02 9.55 12.98
CA ALA A 87 5.26 10.88 13.56
C ALA A 87 5.63 11.95 12.52
N GLY A 88 6.19 11.53 11.38
CA GLY A 88 6.67 12.39 10.30
C GLY A 88 5.94 12.17 8.97
N GLU A 89 4.66 11.82 9.01
CA GLU A 89 3.89 11.33 7.84
C GLU A 89 4.01 12.26 6.62
N ALA A 90 3.90 13.57 6.81
CA ALA A 90 4.00 14.53 5.71
C ALA A 90 5.38 14.47 5.01
N ALA A 91 6.47 14.37 5.78
CA ALA A 91 7.82 14.27 5.23
C ALA A 91 8.06 12.92 4.56
N TYR A 92 7.48 11.84 5.12
CA TYR A 92 7.48 10.52 4.50
C TYR A 92 6.79 10.55 3.14
N ASN A 93 5.56 11.08 3.08
CA ASN A 93 4.76 11.15 1.86
C ASN A 93 5.40 12.04 0.79
N GLU A 94 5.98 13.19 1.18
CA GLU A 94 6.72 14.05 0.26
C GLU A 94 7.92 13.33 -0.36
N LYS A 95 8.71 12.62 0.46
CA LYS A 95 9.87 11.88 -0.03
C LYS A 95 9.48 10.67 -0.86
N LEU A 96 8.42 9.96 -0.47
CA LEU A 96 7.86 8.85 -1.23
C LEU A 96 7.42 9.31 -2.61
N GLN A 97 6.68 10.42 -2.70
CA GLN A 97 6.25 11.00 -3.98
C GLN A 97 7.43 11.36 -4.89
N ALA A 98 8.50 11.92 -4.32
CA ALA A 98 9.72 12.22 -5.07
C ALA A 98 10.38 10.92 -5.61
N LEU A 99 10.52 9.90 -4.78
CA LEU A 99 11.13 8.62 -5.17
C LEU A 99 10.28 7.81 -6.16
N ILE A 100 8.95 7.86 -6.03
CA ILE A 100 8.01 7.33 -7.03
C ILE A 100 8.26 8.00 -8.37
N THR A 101 8.38 9.33 -8.41
CA THR A 101 8.63 10.07 -9.65
C THR A 101 9.98 9.73 -10.26
N GLU A 102 11.02 9.57 -9.44
CA GLU A 102 12.38 9.22 -9.88
C GLU A 102 12.51 7.76 -10.34
N SER A 103 11.80 6.83 -9.70
CA SER A 103 11.95 5.39 -9.90
C SER A 103 10.88 4.78 -10.81
N TYR A 104 9.87 5.56 -11.21
CA TYR A 104 8.82 5.11 -12.12
C TYR A 104 9.38 4.83 -13.51
N VAL A 105 9.15 3.62 -14.00
CA VAL A 105 9.51 3.25 -15.36
C VAL A 105 8.36 3.67 -16.28
N VAL A 106 8.65 4.52 -17.27
CA VAL A 106 7.64 5.06 -18.18
C VAL A 106 6.94 3.93 -18.95
N GLY A 107 5.61 3.94 -18.92
CA GLY A 107 4.76 2.94 -19.60
C GLY A 107 4.65 1.61 -18.85
N ASN A 108 5.11 1.55 -17.60
CA ASN A 108 5.30 0.29 -16.89
C ASN A 108 4.17 0.06 -15.87
N LEU A 109 3.08 -0.50 -16.39
CA LEU A 109 2.06 -1.17 -15.61
C LEU A 109 2.33 -2.68 -15.65
N HIS A 110 2.03 -3.36 -14.55
CA HIS A 110 1.94 -4.83 -14.60
C HIS A 110 0.90 -5.26 -15.64
N GLU A 111 1.10 -6.44 -16.23
CA GLU A 111 0.27 -6.96 -17.32
C GLU A 111 -1.23 -6.92 -16.97
N LEU A 112 -2.05 -6.38 -17.88
CA LEU A 112 -3.50 -6.14 -17.75
C LEU A 112 -3.92 -5.05 -16.75
N CYS A 113 -2.98 -4.38 -16.07
CA CYS A 113 -3.31 -3.25 -15.19
C CYS A 113 -3.67 -1.96 -15.92
N GLU A 114 -3.48 -1.91 -17.24
CA GLU A 114 -3.95 -0.81 -18.10
C GLU A 114 -5.47 -0.77 -18.26
N THR A 115 -6.16 -1.86 -17.91
CA THR A 115 -7.62 -1.95 -17.96
C THR A 115 -8.23 -1.59 -16.60
N ASN A 116 -9.39 -0.92 -16.60
CA ASN A 116 -10.12 -0.62 -15.36
C ASN A 116 -10.45 -1.89 -14.56
N GLU A 117 -10.81 -2.98 -15.24
CA GLU A 117 -11.13 -4.26 -14.60
C GLU A 117 -9.90 -4.92 -13.98
N GLY A 118 -8.76 -4.91 -14.69
CA GLY A 118 -7.49 -5.44 -14.19
C GLY A 118 -7.00 -4.64 -12.99
N LEU A 119 -7.00 -3.31 -13.08
CA LEU A 119 -6.60 -2.44 -11.98
C LEU A 119 -7.51 -2.65 -10.75
N LEU A 120 -8.83 -2.68 -10.92
CA LEU A 120 -9.77 -2.94 -9.83
C LEU A 120 -9.51 -4.30 -9.16
N ARG A 121 -9.19 -5.33 -9.95
CA ARG A 121 -8.85 -6.67 -9.45
C ARG A 121 -7.58 -6.66 -8.62
N TYR A 122 -6.54 -5.98 -9.09
CA TYR A 122 -5.30 -5.79 -8.34
C TYR A 122 -5.56 -5.10 -7.01
N MET A 123 -6.29 -3.98 -7.00
CA MET A 123 -6.59 -3.24 -5.78
C MET A 123 -7.38 -4.08 -4.77
N LYS A 124 -8.38 -4.86 -5.23
CA LYS A 124 -9.12 -5.80 -4.37
C LYS A 124 -8.21 -6.87 -3.76
N ARG A 125 -7.29 -7.44 -4.54
CA ARG A 125 -6.35 -8.45 -4.07
C ARG A 125 -5.31 -7.88 -3.09
N ARG A 126 -4.80 -6.68 -3.36
CA ARG A 126 -3.90 -5.94 -2.46
C ARG A 126 -4.58 -5.63 -1.11
N SER A 127 -5.84 -5.22 -1.13
CA SER A 127 -6.62 -4.99 0.09
C SER A 127 -6.88 -6.31 0.86
N ALA A 128 -7.14 -7.42 0.17
CA ALA A 128 -7.29 -8.72 0.82
C ALA A 128 -6.01 -9.17 1.55
N VAL A 129 -4.82 -8.93 0.97
CA VAL A 129 -3.54 -9.16 1.66
C VAL A 129 -3.45 -8.31 2.91
N PHE A 130 -3.75 -7.01 2.82
CA PHE A 130 -3.70 -6.12 3.98
C PHE A 130 -4.62 -6.57 5.12
N GLN A 131 -5.87 -6.94 4.79
CA GLN A 131 -6.83 -7.46 5.76
C GLN A 131 -6.33 -8.73 6.46
N TRP A 132 -5.66 -9.62 5.73
CA TRP A 132 -5.06 -10.81 6.33
C TRP A 132 -3.93 -10.44 7.32
N ILE A 133 -3.11 -9.43 6.99
CA ILE A 133 -2.04 -8.94 7.89
C ILE A 133 -2.62 -8.34 9.17
N THR A 134 -3.65 -7.50 9.06
CA THR A 134 -4.25 -6.82 10.23
C THR A 134 -5.03 -7.76 11.14
N VAL A 135 -5.63 -8.83 10.59
CA VAL A 135 -6.24 -9.90 11.40
C VAL A 135 -5.18 -10.64 12.22
N ASN A 136 -3.93 -10.70 11.74
CA ASN A 136 -2.79 -11.31 12.45
C ASN A 136 -3.01 -12.80 12.82
N ASP A 137 -3.91 -13.51 12.14
CA ASP A 137 -4.09 -14.96 12.27
C ASP A 137 -3.22 -15.69 11.25
N TRP A 138 -2.00 -15.97 11.67
CA TRP A 138 -0.97 -16.63 10.88
C TRP A 138 -1.26 -18.08 10.48
N ASN A 139 -2.30 -18.71 11.05
CA ASN A 139 -2.75 -20.02 10.64
C ASN A 139 -3.70 -19.94 9.43
N ALA A 140 -4.32 -18.79 9.18
CA ALA A 140 -5.11 -18.57 7.98
C ALA A 140 -4.19 -18.47 6.74
N PRO A 141 -4.58 -19.05 5.60
CA PRO A 141 -3.76 -19.01 4.40
C PRO A 141 -3.57 -17.56 3.92
N LYS A 142 -2.31 -17.17 3.68
CA LYS A 142 -1.97 -15.88 3.07
C LYS A 142 -2.66 -15.76 1.70
N PRO A 143 -3.37 -14.67 1.42
CA PRO A 143 -3.93 -14.42 0.10
C PRO A 143 -2.84 -14.44 -0.99
N PRO A 144 -3.16 -14.82 -2.23
CA PRO A 144 -2.20 -14.82 -3.32
C PRO A 144 -1.70 -13.40 -3.60
N ALA A 145 -0.49 -13.30 -4.17
CA ALA A 145 0.08 -12.03 -4.60
C ALA A 145 -0.90 -11.28 -5.53
N PRO A 146 -1.10 -9.96 -5.37
CA PRO A 146 -1.98 -9.20 -6.23
C PRO A 146 -1.51 -9.20 -7.68
N THR A 147 -2.43 -9.47 -8.60
CA THR A 147 -2.20 -9.36 -10.05
C THR A 147 -3.42 -8.76 -10.72
N CYS A 148 -3.24 -8.17 -11.90
CA CYS A 148 -4.34 -7.70 -12.75
C CYS A 148 -4.94 -8.81 -13.63
N LEU A 149 -4.25 -9.95 -13.74
CA LEU A 149 -4.69 -11.13 -14.48
C LEU A 149 -6.00 -11.70 -13.92
N ALA A 150 -6.88 -12.17 -14.80
CA ALA A 150 -8.21 -12.67 -14.42
C ALA A 150 -8.19 -13.71 -13.31
#